data_AF-A0AAV5UHV2-F1
#
_entry.id   AF-A0AAV5UHV2-F1
#
_cell.length_a   1.000
_cell.length_b   1.000
_cell.length_c   1.000
_cell.angle_alpha   90.00
_cell.angle_beta   90.00
_cell.angle_gamma   90.00
#
_symmetry.space_group_name_H-M   'P 1'
#
loop_
_entity.id
_entity.type
_entity.pdbx_description
1 polymer ?
#
loop_
_entity_poly.entity_id
_entity_poly.type
_entity_poly.pdbx_seq_one_letter_code
_entity_poly.pdbx_strand_id
1 'polypeptide(L)'
;MTDAQYMRWAECAYAAFSMLNVVFFIGVLIKTPFHYAAWVPVLMLHEQAYSFCVFGMFCLIIERLLVTIWPQAFSDQTARKVTVFCVGSAIVLTASTFCTYYLQFGETFGVIVFAHSILELITVMLAIICIFASKYKYRVTLAKTTLNSRYRVDEVIEMTWILFPLFLLNFIANMLTSGSAFAFLRVDVTTFNFQKVLSMVCTTSGLVQPWYLLLRQRFLSRRLYSLFHYEHKRSEQASL
;
A
#
# COMPACT_ATOMS: atom_id res chain seq x y z
N MET A 1 -27.15 3.22 3.84
CA MET A 1 -25.81 2.95 4.41
C MET A 1 -25.20 4.31 4.73
N THR A 2 -24.83 4.58 5.98
CA THR A 2 -24.24 5.90 6.31
C THR A 2 -22.86 6.01 5.72
N ASP A 3 -22.46 7.21 5.35
CA ASP A 3 -21.17 7.48 4.71
C ASP A 3 -19.95 6.95 5.48
N ALA A 4 -20.03 6.89 6.81
CA ALA A 4 -19.01 6.32 7.67
C ALA A 4 -18.95 4.78 7.58
N GLN A 5 -20.07 4.12 7.28
CA GLN A 5 -20.10 2.66 7.05
C GLN A 5 -19.43 2.30 5.72
N TYR A 6 -19.57 3.13 4.69
CA TYR A 6 -18.96 2.86 3.38
C TYR A 6 -17.43 2.92 3.41
N MET A 7 -16.85 3.91 4.12
CA MET A 7 -15.39 3.99 4.34
C MET A 7 -14.85 2.80 5.11
N ARG A 8 -15.57 2.35 6.15
CA ARG A 8 -15.20 1.14 6.89
C ARG A 8 -15.18 -0.08 5.99
N TRP A 9 -16.15 -0.19 5.08
CA TRP A 9 -16.19 -1.25 4.09
C TRP A 9 -15.04 -1.17 3.08
N ALA A 10 -14.66 0.02 2.62
CA ALA A 10 -13.55 0.20 1.69
C ALA A 10 -12.19 -0.12 2.33
N GLU A 11 -11.95 0.35 3.56
CA GLU A 11 -10.74 0.06 4.35
C GLU A 11 -10.65 -1.44 4.70
N CYS A 12 -11.76 -2.05 5.15
CA CYS A 12 -11.83 -3.48 5.42
C CYS A 12 -11.68 -4.31 4.14
N ALA A 13 -12.27 -3.90 3.02
CA ALA A 13 -12.10 -4.58 1.75
C ALA A 13 -10.64 -4.51 1.31
N TYR A 14 -9.99 -3.35 1.38
CA TYR A 14 -8.57 -3.20 1.08
C TYR A 14 -7.71 -4.13 1.94
N ALA A 15 -7.93 -4.13 3.26
CA ALA A 15 -7.20 -4.97 4.19
C ALA A 15 -7.47 -6.47 3.95
N ALA A 16 -8.74 -6.85 3.71
CA ALA A 16 -9.15 -8.22 3.46
C ALA A 16 -8.61 -8.74 2.12
N PHE A 17 -8.66 -7.96 1.04
CA PHE A 17 -8.06 -8.33 -0.24
C PHE A 17 -6.54 -8.44 -0.14
N SER A 18 -5.90 -7.53 0.60
CA SER A 18 -4.47 -7.64 0.90
C SER A 18 -4.15 -8.92 1.68
N MET A 19 -4.91 -9.25 2.72
CA MET A 19 -4.76 -10.47 3.52
C MET A 19 -5.09 -11.75 2.75
N LEU A 20 -6.09 -11.73 1.88
CA LEU A 20 -6.45 -12.88 1.04
C LEU A 20 -5.34 -13.17 0.03
N ASN A 21 -4.74 -12.13 -0.54
CA ASN A 21 -3.54 -12.26 -1.37
C ASN A 21 -2.36 -12.83 -0.56
N VAL A 22 -2.17 -12.44 0.71
CA VAL A 22 -1.15 -13.03 1.61
C VAL A 22 -1.35 -14.53 1.81
N VAL A 23 -2.56 -14.93 2.23
CA VAL A 23 -2.86 -16.34 2.56
C VAL A 23 -2.79 -17.21 1.30
N PHE A 24 -3.29 -16.70 0.18
CA PHE A 24 -3.17 -17.39 -1.10
C PHE A 24 -1.71 -17.57 -1.51
N PHE A 25 -0.88 -16.53 -1.37
CA PHE A 25 0.52 -16.57 -1.76
C PHE A 25 1.36 -17.51 -0.90
N ILE A 26 1.15 -17.50 0.42
CA ILE A 26 1.77 -18.46 1.34
C ILE A 26 1.30 -19.89 1.04
N GLY A 27 0.00 -20.07 0.79
CA GLY A 27 -0.57 -21.38 0.45
C GLY A 27 0.00 -21.97 -0.84
N VAL A 28 0.23 -21.14 -1.85
CA VAL A 28 0.91 -21.49 -3.10
C VAL A 28 2.37 -21.86 -2.82
N LEU A 29 3.13 -21.02 -2.12
CA LEU A 29 4.54 -21.25 -1.78
C LEU A 29 4.76 -22.59 -1.06
N ILE A 30 3.84 -22.97 -0.17
CA ILE A 30 3.91 -24.22 0.60
C ILE A 30 3.52 -25.43 -0.25
N LYS A 31 2.52 -25.31 -1.13
CA LYS A 31 1.93 -26.47 -1.84
C LYS A 31 2.51 -26.76 -3.21
N THR A 32 3.14 -25.80 -3.90
CA THR A 32 3.65 -26.05 -5.26
C THR A 32 5.17 -26.27 -5.23
N PRO A 33 5.66 -27.53 -5.29
CA PRO A 33 7.06 -27.77 -5.59
C PRO A 33 7.30 -27.37 -7.04
N PHE A 34 7.89 -26.19 -7.28
CA PHE A 34 8.56 -25.71 -8.51
C PHE A 34 8.13 -26.26 -9.91
N HIS A 35 6.88 -26.67 -10.11
CA HIS A 35 6.39 -27.12 -11.41
C HIS A 35 6.09 -25.91 -12.28
N TYR A 36 6.75 -25.85 -13.45
CA TYR A 36 6.77 -24.70 -14.36
C TYR A 36 5.37 -24.17 -14.73
N ALA A 37 4.38 -25.05 -14.85
CA ALA A 37 3.00 -24.68 -15.20
C ALA A 37 2.25 -23.92 -14.08
N ALA A 38 2.61 -24.12 -12.81
CA ALA A 38 1.97 -23.44 -11.69
C ALA A 38 2.58 -22.05 -11.42
N TRP A 39 3.72 -21.71 -12.02
CA TRP A 39 4.44 -20.46 -11.72
C TRP A 39 3.85 -19.21 -12.36
N VAL A 40 3.24 -19.33 -13.55
CA VAL A 40 2.63 -18.20 -14.25
C VAL A 40 1.53 -17.51 -13.43
N PRO A 41 0.50 -18.21 -12.92
CA PRO A 41 -0.55 -17.56 -12.12
C PRO A 41 -0.02 -16.94 -10.82
N VAL A 42 1.05 -17.50 -10.26
CA VAL A 42 1.68 -16.98 -9.04
C VAL A 42 2.42 -15.68 -9.31
N LEU A 43 3.13 -15.61 -10.45
CA LEU A 43 3.79 -14.39 -10.89
C LEU A 43 2.76 -13.31 -11.25
N MET A 44 1.61 -13.68 -11.83
CA MET A 44 0.53 -12.74 -12.09
C MET A 44 -0.04 -12.13 -10.80
N LEU A 45 -0.30 -12.96 -9.78
CA LEU A 45 -0.81 -12.48 -8.50
C LEU A 45 0.24 -11.68 -7.73
N HIS A 46 1.52 -12.04 -7.85
CA HIS A 46 2.64 -11.25 -7.36
C HIS A 46 2.61 -9.84 -7.95
N GLU A 47 2.57 -9.73 -9.29
CA GLU A 47 2.58 -8.43 -9.95
C GLU A 47 1.33 -7.60 -9.66
N GLN A 48 0.17 -8.24 -9.52
CA GLN A 48 -1.06 -7.57 -9.12
C GLN A 48 -0.95 -7.02 -7.70
N ALA A 49 -0.48 -7.83 -6.74
CA ALA A 49 -0.32 -7.41 -5.36
C ALA A 49 0.75 -6.31 -5.22
N TYR A 50 1.84 -6.42 -5.97
CA TYR A 50 2.89 -5.42 -6.02
C TYR A 50 2.37 -4.09 -6.61
N SER A 51 1.66 -4.14 -7.73
CA SER A 51 1.04 -2.95 -8.34
C SER A 51 0.12 -2.24 -7.34
N PHE A 52 -0.78 -2.99 -6.71
CA PHE A 52 -1.71 -2.46 -5.72
C PHE A 52 -0.98 -1.75 -4.57
N CYS A 53 0.12 -2.33 -4.13
CA CYS A 53 0.94 -1.78 -3.06
C CYS A 53 1.56 -0.44 -3.46
N VAL A 54 2.25 -0.39 -4.60
CA VAL A 54 2.94 0.82 -5.08
C VAL A 54 1.95 1.96 -5.31
N PHE A 55 0.83 1.69 -6.00
CA PHE A 55 -0.21 2.69 -6.22
C PHE A 55 -0.90 3.11 -4.91
N GLY A 56 -1.13 2.17 -4.00
CA GLY A 56 -1.68 2.45 -2.67
C GLY A 56 -0.79 3.41 -1.88
N MET A 57 0.52 3.16 -1.84
CA MET A 57 1.49 4.04 -1.16
C MET A 57 1.53 5.43 -1.79
N PHE A 58 1.52 5.52 -3.12
CA PHE A 58 1.49 6.79 -3.84
C PHE A 58 0.23 7.60 -3.50
N CYS A 59 -0.94 6.94 -3.51
CA CYS A 59 -2.19 7.59 -3.16
C CYS A 59 -2.23 8.05 -1.70
N LEU A 60 -1.74 7.22 -0.77
CA LEU A 60 -1.66 7.56 0.64
C LEU A 60 -0.80 8.80 0.87
N ILE A 61 0.36 8.92 0.22
CA ILE A 61 1.22 10.08 0.44
C ILE A 61 0.64 11.37 -0.17
N ILE A 62 -0.07 11.27 -1.31
CA ILE A 62 -0.82 12.41 -1.87
C ILE A 62 -1.88 12.89 -0.91
N GLU A 63 -2.69 11.98 -0.35
CA GLU A 63 -3.72 12.33 0.62
C GLU A 63 -3.11 13.12 1.79
N ARG A 64 -1.99 12.65 2.35
CA ARG A 64 -1.31 13.30 3.48
C ARG A 64 -0.73 14.66 3.11
N LEU A 65 -0.19 14.79 1.89
CA LEU A 65 0.31 16.06 1.39
C LEU A 65 -0.84 17.07 1.25
N LEU A 66 -1.99 16.65 0.73
CA LEU A 66 -3.17 17.51 0.60
C LEU A 66 -3.70 18.00 1.96
N VAL A 67 -3.76 17.11 2.96
CA VAL A 67 -4.13 17.49 4.35
C VAL A 67 -3.15 18.52 4.91
N THR A 68 -1.86 18.39 4.61
CA THR A 68 -0.82 19.32 5.07
C THR A 68 -0.97 20.71 4.43
N ILE A 69 -1.26 20.77 3.13
CA ILE A 69 -1.39 22.03 2.39
C ILE A 69 -2.65 22.78 2.82
N TRP A 70 -3.80 22.08 2.88
CA TRP A 70 -5.13 22.66 3.13
C TRP A 70 -5.89 22.00 4.30
N PRO A 71 -5.39 22.11 5.54
CA PRO A 71 -6.00 21.44 6.69
C PRO A 71 -7.42 21.94 7.02
N GLN A 72 -7.75 23.18 6.63
CA GLN A 72 -9.07 23.79 6.86
C GLN A 72 -10.11 23.40 5.78
N ALA A 73 -9.70 23.25 4.52
CA ALA A 73 -10.59 22.84 3.43
C ALA A 73 -10.81 21.32 3.41
N PHE A 74 -9.93 20.56 4.07
CA PHE A 74 -10.09 19.15 4.35
C PHE A 74 -11.14 18.94 5.46
N SER A 75 -12.42 19.20 5.16
CA SER A 75 -13.51 18.69 5.99
C SER A 75 -13.48 17.16 5.97
N ASP A 76 -14.05 16.50 6.99
CA ASP A 76 -14.09 15.04 7.05
C ASP A 76 -14.74 14.43 5.78
N GLN A 77 -15.63 15.18 5.11
CA GLN A 77 -16.26 14.78 3.86
C GLN A 77 -15.33 14.91 2.64
N THR A 78 -14.51 15.97 2.56
CA THR A 78 -13.52 16.13 1.48
C THR A 78 -12.44 15.06 1.60
N ALA A 79 -11.95 14.82 2.82
CA ALA A 79 -10.99 13.75 3.10
C ALA A 79 -11.50 12.40 2.61
N ARG A 80 -12.77 12.11 2.90
CA ARG A 80 -13.45 10.91 2.46
C ARG A 80 -13.47 10.73 0.95
N LYS A 81 -13.85 11.79 0.21
CA LYS A 81 -13.91 11.74 -1.27
C LYS A 81 -12.54 11.46 -1.87
N VAL A 82 -11.50 12.07 -1.30
CA VAL A 82 -10.10 11.85 -1.73
C VAL A 82 -9.69 10.41 -1.46
N THR A 83 -9.92 9.87 -0.26
CA THR A 83 -9.56 8.48 0.05
C THR A 83 -10.33 7.48 -0.82
N VAL A 84 -11.63 7.68 -1.07
CA VAL A 84 -12.41 6.81 -1.97
C VAL A 84 -11.88 6.89 -3.40
N PHE A 85 -11.56 8.09 -3.89
CA PHE A 85 -10.98 8.26 -5.21
C PHE A 85 -9.62 7.56 -5.32
N CYS A 86 -8.77 7.68 -4.29
CA CYS A 86 -7.48 7.02 -4.18
C CYS A 86 -7.59 5.48 -4.16
N VAL A 87 -8.52 4.92 -3.38
CA VAL A 87 -8.74 3.47 -3.35
C VAL A 87 -9.31 2.98 -4.67
N GLY A 88 -10.28 3.70 -5.24
CA GLY A 88 -10.89 3.38 -6.52
C GLY A 88 -9.87 3.43 -7.67
N SER A 89 -9.02 4.45 -7.72
CA SER A 89 -7.97 4.56 -8.72
C SER A 89 -6.92 3.46 -8.58
N ALA A 90 -6.50 3.12 -7.35
CA ALA A 90 -5.58 2.01 -7.11
C ALA A 90 -6.16 0.66 -7.60
N ILE A 91 -7.45 0.40 -7.36
CA ILE A 91 -8.12 -0.81 -7.85
C ILE A 91 -8.16 -0.85 -9.38
N VAL A 92 -8.57 0.25 -10.03
CA VAL A 92 -8.65 0.33 -11.50
C VAL A 92 -7.28 0.18 -12.15
N LEU A 93 -6.25 0.87 -11.63
CA LEU A 93 -4.88 0.76 -12.13
C LEU A 93 -4.34 -0.65 -11.98
N THR A 94 -4.59 -1.31 -10.84
CA THR A 94 -4.17 -2.69 -10.58
C THR A 94 -4.88 -3.69 -11.49
N ALA A 95 -6.18 -3.50 -11.74
CA ALA A 95 -6.91 -4.32 -12.70
C ALA A 95 -6.38 -4.12 -14.13
N SER A 96 -6.01 -2.87 -14.48
CA SER A 96 -5.42 -2.55 -15.77
C SER A 96 -4.03 -3.18 -15.96
N THR A 97 -3.16 -3.12 -14.95
CA THR A 97 -1.84 -3.79 -15.01
C THR A 97 -2.00 -5.30 -15.12
N PHE A 98 -2.94 -5.90 -14.39
CA PHE A 98 -3.27 -7.32 -14.50
C PHE A 98 -3.73 -7.71 -15.91
N CYS A 99 -4.68 -6.97 -16.50
CA CYS A 99 -5.17 -7.22 -17.86
C CYS A 99 -4.06 -7.03 -18.90
N THR A 100 -3.25 -5.98 -18.76
CA THR A 100 -2.13 -5.70 -19.68
C THR A 100 -1.09 -6.81 -19.61
N TYR A 101 -0.78 -7.30 -18.42
CA TYR A 101 0.15 -8.41 -18.22
C TYR A 101 -0.40 -9.70 -18.84
N TYR A 102 -1.69 -10.01 -18.65
CA TYR A 102 -2.33 -11.20 -19.23
C TYR A 102 -2.38 -11.18 -20.75
N LEU A 103 -2.70 -10.02 -21.34
CA LEU A 103 -2.90 -9.88 -22.79
C LEU A 103 -1.60 -9.67 -23.57
N GLN A 104 -0.55 -9.11 -22.95
CA GLN A 104 0.68 -8.69 -23.63
C GLN A 104 1.95 -9.24 -22.93
N PHE A 105 1.84 -10.43 -22.34
CA PHE A 105 2.88 -11.04 -21.52
C PHE A 105 4.23 -11.11 -22.26
N GLY A 106 5.31 -10.67 -21.60
CA GLY A 106 6.68 -10.72 -22.12
C GLY A 106 7.20 -9.40 -22.69
N GLU A 107 6.42 -8.67 -23.49
CA GLU A 107 6.86 -7.39 -24.09
C GLU A 107 6.70 -6.19 -23.16
N THR A 108 5.66 -6.19 -22.33
CA THR A 108 5.31 -5.05 -21.47
C THR A 108 5.85 -5.17 -20.04
N PHE A 109 6.37 -6.34 -19.65
CA PHE A 109 6.81 -6.59 -18.27
C PHE A 109 7.89 -5.61 -17.82
N GLY A 110 8.92 -5.38 -18.63
CA GLY A 110 9.99 -4.43 -18.31
C GLY A 110 9.48 -2.99 -18.17
N VAL A 111 8.50 -2.60 -19.00
CA VAL A 111 7.87 -1.27 -18.95
C VAL A 111 7.07 -1.09 -17.66
N ILE A 112 6.31 -2.13 -17.26
CA ILE A 112 5.53 -2.13 -16.02
C ILE A 112 6.46 -2.00 -14.81
N VAL A 113 7.52 -2.80 -14.73
CA VAL A 113 8.50 -2.73 -13.64
C VAL A 113 9.17 -1.35 -13.58
N PHE A 114 9.57 -0.81 -14.73
CA PHE A 114 10.16 0.53 -14.80
C PHE A 114 9.21 1.63 -14.33
N ALA A 115 7.93 1.56 -14.72
CA ALA A 115 6.91 2.50 -14.28
C ALA A 115 6.69 2.43 -12.76
N HIS A 116 6.68 1.23 -12.18
CA HIS A 116 6.59 1.05 -10.72
C HIS A 116 7.79 1.65 -10.00
N SER A 117 9.01 1.41 -10.48
CA SER A 117 10.23 2.00 -9.91
C SER A 117 10.23 3.53 -9.93
N ILE A 118 9.76 4.14 -11.02
CA ILE A 118 9.58 5.60 -11.10
C ILE A 118 8.54 6.05 -10.07
N LEU A 119 7.42 5.34 -9.96
CA LEU A 119 6.34 5.72 -9.06
C LEU A 119 6.76 5.60 -7.58
N GLU A 120 7.54 4.59 -7.22
CA GLU A 120 8.14 4.46 -5.89
C GLU A 120 9.12 5.59 -5.59
N LEU A 121 9.97 5.95 -6.55
CA LEU A 121 10.87 7.10 -6.41
C LEU A 121 10.08 8.39 -6.16
N ILE A 122 9.04 8.64 -6.96
CA ILE A 122 8.14 9.78 -6.77
C ILE A 122 7.51 9.74 -5.37
N THR A 123 7.06 8.56 -4.92
CA THR A 123 6.43 8.37 -3.61
C THR A 123 7.40 8.73 -2.47
N VAL A 124 8.65 8.27 -2.54
CA VAL A 124 9.69 8.63 -1.57
C VAL A 124 9.96 10.13 -1.57
N MET A 125 10.07 10.75 -2.75
CA MET A 125 10.28 12.20 -2.87
C MET A 125 9.11 12.99 -2.29
N LEU A 126 7.87 12.59 -2.59
CA LEU A 126 6.66 13.19 -2.01
C LEU A 126 6.63 13.02 -0.49
N ALA A 127 7.11 11.89 0.03
CA ALA A 127 7.17 11.68 1.47
C ALA A 127 8.15 12.62 2.16
N ILE A 128 9.32 12.84 1.56
CA ILE A 128 10.31 13.82 2.03
C ILE A 128 9.68 15.22 2.03
N ILE A 129 9.05 15.61 0.91
CA ILE A 129 8.35 16.90 0.78
C ILE A 129 7.26 17.03 1.87
N CYS A 130 6.48 15.97 2.10
CA CYS A 130 5.42 15.95 3.11
C CYS A 130 5.99 16.16 4.52
N ILE A 131 7.12 15.53 4.87
CA ILE A 131 7.79 15.73 6.18
C ILE A 131 8.24 17.19 6.34
N PHE A 132 8.84 17.80 5.31
CA PHE A 132 9.27 19.19 5.38
C PHE A 132 8.09 20.16 5.43
N ALA A 133 7.10 19.97 4.55
CA ALA A 133 5.91 20.79 4.48
C ALA A 133 5.12 20.75 5.80
N SER A 134 4.95 19.56 6.38
CA SER A 134 4.21 19.38 7.64
C SER A 134 4.94 20.01 8.82
N LYS A 135 6.27 19.85 8.93
CA LYS A 135 7.08 20.54 9.95
C LYS A 135 7.03 22.06 9.81
N TYR A 136 7.17 22.57 8.58
CA TYR A 136 7.11 24.00 8.31
C TYR A 136 5.73 24.55 8.68
N LYS A 137 4.67 23.90 8.21
CA LYS A 137 3.28 24.27 8.51
C LYS A 137 3.04 24.24 10.01
N TYR A 138 3.44 23.19 10.71
CA TYR A 138 3.30 23.08 12.16
C TYR A 138 3.92 24.27 12.89
N ARG A 139 5.16 24.65 12.56
CA ARG A 139 5.85 25.82 13.16
C ARG A 139 5.13 27.14 12.91
N VAL A 140 4.70 27.39 11.67
CA VAL A 140 4.02 28.65 11.29
C VAL A 140 2.60 28.73 11.88
N THR A 141 1.95 27.59 12.01
CA THR A 141 0.51 27.48 12.30
C THR A 141 0.23 27.34 13.81
N LEU A 142 1.26 27.05 14.62
CA LEU A 142 1.19 26.78 16.06
C LEU A 142 0.67 27.94 16.92
N ALA A 143 0.69 29.17 16.42
CA ALA A 143 0.21 30.33 17.19
C ALA A 143 -1.15 30.87 16.72
N LYS A 144 -1.53 30.62 15.45
CA LYS A 144 -2.59 31.40 14.78
C LYS A 144 -3.88 30.64 14.47
N THR A 145 -3.94 29.34 14.75
CA THR A 145 -5.04 28.48 14.27
C THR A 145 -5.77 27.70 15.35
N THR A 146 -6.95 27.22 14.99
CA THR A 146 -7.85 26.43 15.83
C THR A 146 -7.19 25.11 16.27
N LEU A 147 -7.51 24.68 17.49
CA LEU A 147 -7.01 23.46 18.10
C LEU A 147 -7.14 22.23 17.17
N ASN A 148 -8.28 22.11 16.47
CA ASN A 148 -8.57 21.01 15.55
C ASN A 148 -7.56 20.93 14.38
N SER A 149 -7.16 22.07 13.81
CA SER A 149 -6.20 22.09 12.71
C SER A 149 -4.78 21.67 13.16
N ARG A 150 -4.42 21.95 14.42
CA ARG A 150 -3.14 21.52 15.00
C ARG A 150 -3.11 20.01 15.19
N TYR A 151 -4.17 19.43 15.74
CA TYR A 151 -4.28 17.97 15.91
C TYR A 151 -4.15 17.23 14.58
N ARG A 152 -4.78 17.75 13.51
CA ARG A 152 -4.70 17.13 12.18
C ARG A 152 -3.29 17.17 11.59
N VAL A 153 -2.57 18.29 11.72
CA VAL A 153 -1.20 18.39 11.21
C VAL A 153 -0.26 17.50 12.03
N ASP A 154 -0.45 17.42 13.34
CA ASP A 154 0.33 16.54 14.22
C ASP A 154 0.12 15.06 13.87
N GLU A 155 -1.13 14.65 13.64
CA GLU A 155 -1.46 13.30 13.16
C GLU A 155 -0.79 12.99 11.81
N VAL A 156 -0.78 13.94 10.87
CA VAL A 156 -0.10 13.76 9.58
C VAL A 156 1.40 13.60 9.76
N ILE A 157 2.03 14.36 10.66
CA ILE A 157 3.47 14.24 10.96
C ILE A 157 3.75 12.84 11.50
N GLU A 158 3.01 12.40 12.52
CA GLU A 158 3.18 11.08 13.14
C GLU A 158 3.04 9.97 12.09
N MET A 159 1.98 10.02 11.28
CA MET A 159 1.76 9.03 10.23
C MET A 159 2.84 9.04 9.14
N THR A 160 3.28 10.23 8.70
CA THR A 160 4.31 10.33 7.65
C THR A 160 5.65 9.78 8.15
N TRP A 161 6.01 10.00 9.42
CA TRP A 161 7.20 9.42 10.03
C TRP A 161 7.15 7.89 10.15
N ILE A 162 5.96 7.33 10.34
CA ILE A 162 5.74 5.89 10.36
C ILE A 162 5.86 5.30 8.94
N LEU A 163 5.33 6.00 7.94
CA LEU A 163 5.28 5.58 6.54
C LEU A 163 6.61 5.72 5.81
N PHE A 164 7.39 6.76 6.11
CA PHE A 164 8.66 7.03 5.44
C PHE A 164 9.64 5.84 5.41
N PRO A 165 9.97 5.16 6.53
CA PRO A 165 10.85 4.00 6.50
C PRO A 165 10.26 2.84 5.69
N LEU A 166 8.93 2.70 5.62
CA LEU A 166 8.29 1.69 4.79
C LEU A 166 8.47 1.99 3.29
N PHE A 167 8.30 3.25 2.88
CA PHE A 167 8.50 3.65 1.49
C PHE A 167 9.96 3.48 1.07
N LEU A 168 10.89 3.85 1.96
CA LEU A 168 12.32 3.68 1.72
C LEU A 168 12.72 2.21 1.62
N LEU A 169 12.24 1.37 2.54
CA LEU A 169 12.52 -0.07 2.51
C LEU A 169 12.00 -0.71 1.22
N ASN A 170 10.78 -0.35 0.80
CA ASN A 170 10.18 -0.88 -0.40
C ASN A 170 10.94 -0.45 -1.66
N PHE A 171 11.31 0.83 -1.76
CA PHE A 171 12.14 1.35 -2.85
C PHE A 171 13.51 0.65 -2.91
N ILE A 172 14.18 0.47 -1.76
CA ILE A 172 15.47 -0.24 -1.69
C ILE A 172 15.30 -1.69 -2.15
N ALA A 173 14.29 -2.41 -1.65
CA ALA A 173 14.03 -3.79 -2.01
C ALA A 173 13.79 -3.94 -3.53
N ASN A 174 13.00 -3.05 -4.12
CA ASN A 174 12.75 -3.04 -5.55
C ASN A 174 14.02 -2.70 -6.36
N MET A 175 14.82 -1.72 -5.92
CA MET A 175 16.11 -1.40 -6.55
C MET A 175 17.09 -2.57 -6.50
N LEU A 176 17.16 -3.31 -5.38
CA LEU A 176 17.96 -4.53 -5.29
C LEU A 176 17.44 -5.62 -6.25
N THR A 177 16.13 -5.80 -6.35
CA THR A 177 15.52 -6.83 -7.21
C THR A 177 15.70 -6.52 -8.67
N SER A 178 15.36 -5.30 -9.09
CA SER A 178 15.58 -4.82 -10.46
C SER A 178 17.08 -4.83 -10.82
N GLY A 179 17.95 -4.34 -9.92
CA GLY A 179 19.40 -4.35 -10.11
C GLY A 179 19.97 -5.77 -10.24
N SER A 180 19.48 -6.70 -9.43
CA SER A 180 19.85 -8.11 -9.52
C SER A 180 19.39 -8.74 -10.84
N ALA A 181 18.17 -8.44 -11.30
CA ALA A 181 17.67 -8.92 -12.59
C ALA A 181 18.56 -8.45 -13.75
N PHE A 182 18.98 -7.17 -13.75
CA PHE A 182 19.91 -6.65 -14.75
C PHE A 182 21.32 -7.26 -14.67
N ALA A 183 21.84 -7.50 -13.46
CA ALA A 183 23.13 -8.14 -13.27
C ALA A 183 23.12 -9.61 -13.74
N PHE A 184 22.02 -10.33 -13.54
CA PHE A 184 21.87 -11.73 -13.92
C PHE A 184 21.52 -11.96 -15.39
N LEU A 185 21.00 -10.96 -16.11
CA LEU A 185 20.93 -11.01 -17.58
C LEU A 185 22.32 -11.16 -18.23
N ARG A 186 23.41 -10.95 -17.49
CA ARG A 186 24.79 -11.15 -17.96
C ARG A 186 25.46 -12.45 -17.48
N VAL A 187 24.85 -13.25 -16.61
CA VAL A 187 25.48 -14.43 -15.99
C VAL A 187 24.55 -15.66 -16.06
N ASP A 188 25.02 -16.74 -16.67
CA ASP A 188 24.22 -17.93 -17.04
C ASP A 188 23.46 -18.63 -15.88
N VAL A 189 22.18 -18.93 -16.18
CA VAL A 189 21.21 -19.99 -15.78
C VAL A 189 21.12 -20.46 -14.31
N THR A 190 22.21 -20.55 -13.54
CA THR A 190 22.18 -21.10 -12.16
C THR A 190 21.62 -20.13 -11.11
N THR A 191 21.48 -18.85 -11.46
CA THR A 191 21.03 -17.74 -10.60
C THR A 191 19.52 -17.45 -10.70
N PHE A 192 18.79 -18.14 -11.58
CA PHE A 192 17.35 -17.97 -11.80
C PHE A 192 16.51 -18.23 -10.53
N ASN A 193 16.98 -19.14 -9.65
CA ASN A 193 16.33 -19.40 -8.36
C ASN A 193 16.55 -18.27 -7.35
N PHE A 194 17.70 -17.59 -7.39
CA PHE A 194 18.00 -16.47 -6.49
C PHE A 194 17.15 -15.24 -6.84
N GLN A 195 17.00 -14.95 -8.14
CA GLN A 195 16.11 -13.88 -8.60
C GLN A 195 14.65 -14.11 -8.20
N LYS A 196 14.16 -15.35 -8.27
CA LYS A 196 12.82 -15.71 -7.78
C LYS A 196 12.64 -15.47 -6.29
N VAL A 197 13.64 -15.84 -5.48
CA VAL A 197 13.62 -15.60 -4.03
C VAL A 197 13.64 -14.10 -3.73
N LEU A 198 14.43 -13.30 -4.46
CA LEU A 198 14.47 -11.85 -4.26
C LEU A 198 13.15 -11.16 -4.64
N SER A 199 12.53 -11.58 -5.75
CA SER A 199 11.19 -11.11 -6.15
C SER A 199 10.14 -11.47 -5.09
N MET A 200 10.22 -12.69 -4.54
CA MET A 200 9.34 -13.13 -3.45
C MET A 200 9.51 -12.25 -2.20
N VAL A 201 10.75 -11.88 -1.84
CA VAL A 201 11.04 -10.96 -0.72
C VAL A 201 10.41 -9.58 -0.93
N CYS A 202 10.40 -9.05 -2.16
CA CYS A 202 9.70 -7.80 -2.48
C CYS A 202 8.17 -7.91 -2.36
N THR A 203 7.58 -9.06 -2.67
CA THR A 203 6.15 -9.29 -2.34
C THR A 203 5.95 -9.24 -0.84
N THR A 204 6.81 -9.91 -0.07
CA THR A 204 6.67 -9.97 1.38
C THR A 204 6.79 -8.60 2.04
N SER A 205 7.56 -7.66 1.49
CA SER A 205 7.54 -6.27 1.98
C SER A 205 6.20 -5.58 1.72
N GLY A 206 5.55 -5.87 0.59
CA GLY A 206 4.17 -5.47 0.32
C GLY A 206 3.14 -6.12 1.25
N LEU A 207 3.43 -7.30 1.81
CA LEU A 207 2.60 -7.97 2.84
C LEU A 207 2.81 -7.37 4.23
N VAL A 208 4.04 -7.00 4.58
CA VAL A 208 4.37 -6.44 5.90
C VAL A 208 3.78 -5.04 6.07
N GLN A 209 3.59 -4.29 4.99
CA GLN A 209 3.11 -2.90 5.04
C GLN A 209 1.70 -2.70 5.61
N PRO A 210 0.65 -3.40 5.12
CA PRO A 210 -0.69 -3.35 5.72
C PRO A 210 -0.68 -3.73 7.19
N TRP A 211 0.09 -4.76 7.55
CA TRP A 211 0.24 -5.20 8.94
C TRP A 211 0.95 -4.17 9.80
N TYR A 212 2.02 -3.56 9.30
CA TYR A 212 2.74 -2.51 10.01
C TYR A 212 1.86 -1.27 10.22
N LEU A 213 1.07 -0.90 9.21
CA LEU A 213 0.07 0.17 9.32
C LEU A 213 -1.00 -0.16 10.37
N LEU A 214 -1.54 -1.38 10.34
CA LEU A 214 -2.56 -1.86 11.29
C LEU A 214 -2.04 -1.94 12.73
N LEU A 215 -0.80 -2.37 12.94
CA LEU A 215 -0.19 -2.54 14.26
C LEU A 215 0.25 -1.21 14.87
N ARG A 216 0.72 -0.25 14.05
CA ARG A 216 1.31 0.99 14.57
C ARG A 216 0.31 2.15 14.67
N GLN A 217 -0.74 2.19 13.82
CA GLN A 217 -1.80 3.17 13.99
C GLN A 217 -2.75 2.76 15.12
N ARG A 218 -2.61 3.40 16.29
CA ARG A 218 -3.52 3.20 17.43
C ARG A 218 -4.99 3.40 17.06
N PHE A 219 -5.28 4.29 16.12
CA PHE A 219 -6.64 4.56 15.68
C PHE A 219 -7.21 3.47 14.78
N LEU A 220 -6.44 3.02 13.78
CA LEU A 220 -6.82 1.93 12.89
C LEU A 220 -6.92 0.61 13.66
N SER A 221 -5.95 0.34 14.55
CA SER A 221 -5.94 -0.81 15.45
C SER A 221 -7.18 -0.83 16.36
N ARG A 222 -7.52 0.29 17.02
CA ARG A 222 -8.73 0.40 17.86
C ARG A 222 -10.02 0.26 17.04
N ARG A 223 -10.04 0.75 15.80
CA ARG A 223 -11.19 0.62 14.89
C ARG A 223 -11.35 -0.79 14.34
N LEU A 224 -10.25 -1.47 14.03
CA LEU A 224 -10.26 -2.87 13.60
C LEU A 224 -10.71 -3.77 14.75
N TYR A 225 -10.15 -3.54 15.94
CA TYR A 225 -10.55 -4.22 17.18
C TYR A 225 -12.03 -4.01 17.49
N SER A 226 -12.55 -2.78 17.34
CA SER A 226 -13.98 -2.53 17.53
C SER A 226 -14.85 -3.17 16.46
N LEU A 227 -14.39 -3.32 15.22
CA LEU A 227 -15.12 -4.02 14.17
C LEU A 227 -15.30 -5.51 14.51
N PHE A 228 -14.21 -6.18 14.92
CA PHE A 228 -14.25 -7.59 15.30
C PHE A 228 -15.03 -7.84 16.61
N HIS A 229 -14.95 -6.93 17.59
CA HIS A 229 -15.74 -7.07 18.82
C HIS A 229 -17.22 -6.64 18.67
N TYR A 230 -17.54 -5.75 17.73
CA TYR A 230 -18.92 -5.35 17.47
C TYR A 230 -19.72 -6.44 16.76
N GLU A 231 -19.10 -7.17 15.82
CA GLU A 231 -19.73 -8.34 15.18
C GLU A 231 -20.00 -9.46 16.20
N HIS A 232 -19.08 -9.70 17.14
CA HIS A 232 -19.27 -10.73 18.16
C HIS A 232 -20.49 -10.45 19.07
N LYS A 233 -20.68 -9.19 19.47
CA LYS A 233 -21.84 -8.77 20.28
C LYS A 233 -23.16 -8.88 19.52
N ARG A 234 -23.15 -8.67 18.21
CA ARG A 234 -24.33 -8.78 17.35
C ARG A 234 -24.74 -10.23 17.10
N SER A 235 -23.76 -11.15 17.02
CA SER A 235 -24.05 -12.58 16.93
C SER A 235 -24.68 -13.14 18.20
N GLU A 236 -24.25 -12.69 19.39
CA GLU A 236 -24.89 -13.10 20.66
C GLU A 236 -26.33 -12.58 20.81
N GLN A 237 -26.59 -11.35 20.35
CA GLN A 237 -27.94 -10.77 20.38
C GLN A 237 -28.91 -11.35 19.34
N ALA A 238 -28.40 -12.00 18.28
CA ALA A 238 -29.23 -12.68 17.28
C ALA A 238 -29.53 -14.14 17.65
N SER A 239 -28.84 -14.69 18.65
CA SER A 239 -29.04 -16.04 19.18
C SER A 239 -29.92 -16.11 20.44
N LEU A 240 -30.42 -14.96 20.91
CA LEU A 240 -31.39 -14.80 21.99
C LEU A 240 -32.74 -14.39 21.42
#